data_AF-A0A061NPQ3-F1
#
_entry.id   AF-A0A061NPQ3-F1
#
_cell.length_a   1.000
_cell.length_b   1.000
_cell.length_c   1.000
_cell.angle_alpha   90.00
_cell.angle_beta   90.00
_cell.angle_gamma   90.00
#
_symmetry.space_group_name_H-M   'P 1'
#
loop_
_entity.id
_entity.type
_entity.pdbx_description
1 polymer ?
#
loop_
_entity_poly.entity_id
_entity_poly.type
_entity_poly.pdbx_seq_one_letter_code
_entity_poly.pdbx_strand_id
1 'polypeptide(L)'
;MEARDTPVSTIKWLNEQTKAREQVWLLALFRFMLKYIEKQGSVELDEDGLIRREAWLDIEQMLHYQLLHDKKTVEVHLYRLFQHVSLLEGWIHLSNNELKITDKGTLFLTKREPEQLTKILHYFFPRS
;
A
#
# COMPACT_ATOMS: atom_id res chain seq x y z
N MET A 1 41.57 -7.25 -8.11
CA MET A 1 41.50 -6.43 -6.89
C MET A 1 41.93 -5.04 -7.27
N GLU A 2 40.99 -4.10 -7.36
CA GLU A 2 41.16 -2.69 -6.96
C GLU A 2 39.81 -1.99 -7.15
N ALA A 3 39.22 -1.62 -6.02
CA ALA A 3 38.09 -0.71 -5.93
C ALA A 3 38.62 0.71 -6.17
N ARG A 4 37.92 1.50 -6.99
CA ARG A 4 37.84 2.97 -6.91
C ARG A 4 37.00 3.50 -8.07
N ASP A 5 35.70 3.40 -7.88
CA ASP A 5 34.73 4.37 -8.35
C ASP A 5 33.50 4.13 -7.48
N THR A 6 33.49 4.74 -6.29
CA THR A 6 32.25 4.86 -5.51
C THR A 6 31.35 5.72 -6.39
N PRO A 7 30.41 5.13 -7.15
CA PRO A 7 29.84 5.86 -8.25
C PRO A 7 28.87 6.87 -7.66
N VAL A 8 28.63 7.95 -8.39
CA VAL A 8 27.58 8.93 -8.11
C VAL A 8 26.24 8.25 -7.72
N SER A 9 26.00 7.00 -8.12
CA SER A 9 24.91 6.13 -7.65
C SER A 9 24.84 5.92 -6.14
N THR A 10 25.95 5.84 -5.40
CA THR A 10 25.96 5.71 -3.94
C THR A 10 25.62 7.04 -3.25
N ILE A 11 26.05 8.17 -3.82
CA ILE A 11 25.64 9.51 -3.36
C ILE A 11 24.17 9.80 -3.74
N LYS A 12 23.68 9.28 -4.86
CA LYS A 12 22.25 9.29 -5.24
C LYS A 12 21.42 8.42 -4.29
N TRP A 13 21.94 7.24 -3.92
CA TRP A 13 21.37 6.31 -2.94
C TRP A 13 21.32 6.90 -1.51
N LEU A 14 22.32 7.72 -1.15
CA LEU A 14 22.35 8.49 0.11
C LEU A 14 21.43 9.73 0.08
N ASN A 15 21.36 10.46 -1.03
CA ASN A 15 20.44 11.62 -1.15
C ASN A 15 18.96 11.20 -1.25
N GLU A 16 18.66 9.97 -1.70
CA GLU A 16 17.33 9.37 -1.61
C GLU A 16 16.93 8.93 -0.20
N GLN A 17 17.79 9.00 0.81
CA GLN A 17 17.45 8.70 2.21
C GLN A 17 16.41 9.67 2.81
N THR A 18 16.01 10.71 2.08
CA THR A 18 14.83 11.54 2.38
C THR A 18 13.51 10.91 1.87
N LYS A 19 13.55 10.02 0.86
CA LYS A 19 12.42 9.17 0.40
C LYS A 19 12.13 7.97 1.30
N ALA A 20 13.07 7.59 2.18
CA ALA A 20 12.89 6.45 3.08
C ALA A 20 11.65 6.63 3.97
N ARG A 21 11.39 7.85 4.46
CA ARG A 21 10.21 8.16 5.28
C ARG A 21 8.90 8.04 4.50
N GLU A 22 8.88 8.49 3.24
CA GLU A 22 7.71 8.40 2.36
C GLU A 22 7.42 6.96 1.91
N GLN A 23 8.46 6.16 1.66
CA GLN A 23 8.33 4.75 1.31
C GLN A 23 7.88 3.88 2.51
N VAL A 24 8.40 4.19 3.70
CA VAL A 24 7.96 3.57 4.96
C VAL A 24 6.50 3.90 5.23
N TRP A 25 6.10 5.15 4.99
CA TRP A 25 4.71 5.58 5.10
C TRP A 25 3.78 4.85 4.12
N LEU A 26 4.17 4.77 2.85
CA LEU A 26 3.42 4.11 1.80
C LEU A 26 3.18 2.63 2.14
N LEU A 27 4.24 1.93 2.56
CA LEU A 27 4.14 0.54 2.98
C LEU A 27 3.27 0.40 4.23
N ALA A 28 3.42 1.31 5.21
CA ALA A 28 2.60 1.27 6.43
C ALA A 28 1.11 1.39 6.09
N LEU A 29 0.72 2.38 5.29
CA LEU A 29 -0.67 2.57 4.87
C LEU A 29 -1.21 1.36 4.10
N PHE A 30 -0.42 0.81 3.16
CA PHE A 30 -0.79 -0.37 2.40
C PHE A 30 -1.02 -1.59 3.30
N ARG A 31 -0.08 -1.87 4.21
CA ARG A 31 -0.17 -3.00 5.15
C ARG A 31 -1.34 -2.84 6.09
N PHE A 32 -1.60 -1.62 6.57
CA PHE A 32 -2.73 -1.36 7.46
C PHE A 32 -4.06 -1.61 6.77
N MET A 33 -4.20 -1.24 5.49
CA MET A 33 -5.41 -1.59 4.73
C MET A 33 -5.62 -3.11 4.66
N LEU A 34 -4.60 -3.88 4.30
CA LEU A 34 -4.72 -5.34 4.26
C LEU A 34 -5.02 -5.96 5.63
N LYS A 35 -4.33 -5.49 6.68
CA LYS A 35 -4.59 -5.93 8.07
C LYS A 35 -5.97 -5.54 8.56
N TYR A 36 -6.49 -4.39 8.14
CA TYR A 36 -7.84 -3.96 8.47
C TYR A 36 -8.86 -4.92 7.86
N ILE A 37 -8.71 -5.25 6.56
CA ILE A 37 -9.57 -6.25 5.89
C ILE A 37 -9.46 -7.62 6.58
N GLU A 38 -8.25 -8.07 6.90
CA GLU A 38 -8.01 -9.33 7.62
C GLU A 38 -8.72 -9.36 8.99
N LYS A 39 -8.62 -8.26 9.75
CA LYS A 39 -9.21 -8.17 11.09
C LYS A 39 -10.73 -8.11 11.06
N GLN A 40 -11.33 -7.38 10.11
CA GLN A 40 -12.79 -7.27 9.99
C GLN A 40 -13.41 -8.53 9.37
N GLY A 41 -12.62 -9.37 8.69
CA GLY A 41 -13.09 -10.55 7.97
C GLY A 41 -13.75 -10.21 6.62
N SER A 42 -14.51 -9.11 6.55
CA SER A 42 -14.98 -8.48 5.31
C SER A 42 -15.00 -6.95 5.44
N VAL A 43 -14.85 -6.26 4.31
CA VAL A 43 -15.01 -4.80 4.22
C VAL A 43 -15.93 -4.48 3.07
N GLU A 44 -17.02 -3.76 3.35
CA GLU A 44 -17.99 -3.34 2.34
C GLU A 44 -17.40 -2.30 1.39
N LEU A 45 -17.89 -2.31 0.15
CA LEU A 45 -17.60 -1.30 -0.84
C LEU A 45 -18.62 -0.14 -0.80
N ASP A 46 -18.20 1.03 -1.28
CA ASP A 46 -19.04 2.17 -1.59
C ASP A 46 -19.69 2.05 -2.98
N GLU A 47 -20.42 3.09 -3.40
CA GLU A 47 -21.09 3.16 -4.71
C GLU A 47 -20.12 3.15 -5.90
N ASP A 48 -18.86 3.54 -5.67
CA ASP A 48 -17.78 3.54 -6.66
C ASP A 48 -17.03 2.19 -6.70
N GLY A 49 -17.46 1.21 -5.91
CA GLY A 49 -16.81 -0.09 -5.78
C GLY A 49 -15.46 0.00 -5.05
N LEU A 50 -15.28 1.01 -4.20
CA LEU A 50 -14.06 1.21 -3.40
C LEU A 50 -14.31 0.92 -1.92
N ILE A 51 -13.26 0.62 -1.16
CA ILE A 51 -13.35 0.50 0.30
C ILE A 51 -14.01 1.78 0.85
N ARG A 52 -15.07 1.60 1.65
CA ARG A 52 -15.84 2.71 2.20
C ARG A 52 -14.97 3.71 2.98
N ARG A 53 -15.41 4.97 2.97
CA ARG A 53 -14.72 6.09 3.60
C ARG A 53 -14.43 5.83 5.08
N GLU A 54 -15.36 5.23 5.81
CA GLU A 54 -15.25 4.96 7.24
C GLU A 54 -14.06 4.05 7.56
N ALA A 55 -13.86 3.00 6.76
CA ALA A 55 -12.72 2.10 6.91
C ALA A 55 -11.39 2.83 6.70
N TRP A 56 -11.33 3.74 5.73
CA TRP A 56 -10.15 4.57 5.53
C TRP A 56 -9.95 5.57 6.67
N LEU A 57 -10.99 6.23 7.18
CA LEU A 57 -10.88 7.13 8.32
C LEU A 57 -10.32 6.42 9.55
N ASP A 58 -10.75 5.19 9.82
CA ASP A 58 -10.17 4.36 10.90
C ASP A 58 -8.66 4.12 10.68
N ILE A 59 -8.27 3.75 9.46
CA ILE A 59 -6.86 3.52 9.07
C ILE A 59 -6.04 4.81 9.22
N GLU A 60 -6.56 5.93 8.73
CA GLU A 60 -5.93 7.25 8.79
C GLU A 60 -5.73 7.70 10.25
N GLN A 61 -6.74 7.49 11.10
CA GLN A 61 -6.67 7.80 12.52
C GLN A 61 -5.57 6.98 13.23
N MET A 62 -5.50 5.68 12.96
CA MET A 62 -4.48 4.80 13.55
C MET A 62 -3.05 5.17 13.13
N LEU A 63 -2.92 5.76 11.95
CA LEU A 63 -1.64 6.11 11.37
C LEU A 63 -1.30 7.61 11.50
N HIS A 64 -2.18 8.41 12.09
CA HIS A 64 -2.08 9.87 12.20
C HIS A 64 -1.92 10.60 10.86
N TYR A 65 -2.72 10.21 9.87
CA TYR A 65 -2.80 10.85 8.55
C TYR A 65 -4.18 11.43 8.28
N GLN A 66 -4.29 12.30 7.25
CA GLN A 66 -5.54 12.99 6.87
C GLN A 66 -5.60 13.22 5.35
N LEU A 67 -5.56 12.16 4.54
CA LEU A 67 -5.74 12.27 3.09
C LEU A 67 -7.22 12.47 2.71
N LEU A 68 -8.16 12.01 3.55
CA LEU A 68 -9.60 12.05 3.27
C LEU A 68 -10.31 13.36 3.60
N HIS A 69 -9.68 14.26 4.36
CA HIS A 69 -10.28 15.47 4.96
C HIS A 69 -11.66 15.86 4.39
N ASP A 70 -11.70 16.49 3.21
CA ASP A 70 -12.93 16.87 2.49
C ASP A 70 -13.19 16.08 1.19
N LYS A 71 -12.46 14.98 0.98
CA LYS A 71 -12.44 14.22 -0.28
C LYS A 71 -13.21 12.91 -0.16
N LYS A 72 -13.93 12.50 -1.19
CA LYS A 72 -14.45 11.13 -1.32
C LYS A 72 -13.29 10.14 -1.53
N THR A 73 -13.50 8.86 -1.21
CA THR A 73 -12.51 7.78 -1.43
C THR A 73 -12.00 7.77 -2.87
N VAL A 74 -12.92 7.92 -3.84
CA VAL A 74 -12.60 7.94 -5.27
C VAL A 74 -11.65 9.08 -5.66
N GLU A 75 -11.61 10.17 -4.92
CA GLU A 75 -10.72 11.31 -5.19
C GLU A 75 -9.29 11.09 -4.67
N VAL A 76 -9.07 10.06 -3.84
CA VAL A 76 -7.76 9.69 -3.33
C VAL A 76 -7.17 8.59 -4.21
N HIS A 77 -6.36 9.00 -5.19
CA HIS A 77 -5.69 8.09 -6.14
C HIS A 77 -4.97 6.92 -5.47
N LEU A 78 -4.35 7.16 -4.30
CA LEU A 78 -3.60 6.16 -3.57
C LEU A 78 -4.47 4.97 -3.12
N TYR A 79 -5.69 5.24 -2.66
CA TYR A 79 -6.59 4.19 -2.18
C TYR A 79 -7.09 3.31 -3.32
N ARG A 80 -7.43 3.93 -4.46
CA ARG A 80 -7.79 3.22 -5.68
C ARG A 80 -6.66 2.31 -6.14
N LEU A 81 -5.44 2.84 -6.17
CA LEU A 81 -4.26 2.08 -6.54
C LEU A 81 -4.03 0.90 -5.58
N PHE A 82 -4.15 1.11 -4.28
CA PHE A 82 -3.95 0.07 -3.27
C PHE A 82 -4.95 -1.07 -3.38
N GLN A 83 -6.23 -0.74 -3.53
CA GLN A 83 -7.26 -1.74 -3.75
C GLN A 83 -7.04 -2.48 -5.07
N HIS A 84 -6.74 -1.75 -6.16
CA HIS A 84 -6.52 -2.33 -7.47
C HIS A 84 -5.34 -3.31 -7.47
N VAL A 85 -4.18 -2.90 -6.94
CA VAL A 85 -3.00 -3.76 -6.81
C VAL A 85 -3.31 -5.00 -5.98
N SER A 86 -4.07 -4.85 -4.89
CA SER A 86 -4.43 -5.97 -4.03
C SER A 86 -5.36 -6.97 -4.72
N LEU A 87 -6.29 -6.50 -5.55
CA LEU A 87 -7.13 -7.35 -6.40
C LEU A 87 -6.31 -8.04 -7.49
N LEU A 88 -5.46 -7.29 -8.19
CA LEU A 88 -4.62 -7.79 -9.27
C LEU A 88 -3.65 -8.88 -8.79
N GLU A 89 -3.04 -8.68 -7.63
CA GLU A 89 -2.16 -9.66 -7.00
C GLU A 89 -2.92 -10.79 -6.31
N GLY A 90 -4.26 -10.73 -6.23
CA GLY A 90 -5.08 -11.72 -5.54
C GLY A 90 -4.82 -11.78 -4.04
N TRP A 91 -4.37 -10.68 -3.44
CA TRP A 91 -4.24 -10.54 -1.98
C TRP A 91 -5.58 -10.33 -1.29
N ILE A 92 -6.52 -9.74 -2.02
CA ILE A 92 -7.92 -9.65 -1.64
C ILE A 92 -8.78 -10.17 -2.80
N HIS A 93 -10.00 -10.59 -2.49
CA HIS A 93 -11.00 -10.95 -3.48
C HIS A 93 -12.32 -10.25 -3.19
N LEU A 94 -13.10 -10.04 -4.24
CA LEU A 94 -14.44 -9.47 -4.17
C LEU A 94 -15.48 -10.59 -4.10
N SER A 95 -16.33 -10.55 -3.08
CA SER A 95 -17.46 -11.47 -2.91
C SER A 95 -18.65 -10.72 -2.33
N ASN A 96 -19.82 -10.77 -2.98
CA ASN A 96 -21.05 -10.11 -2.51
C ASN A 96 -20.89 -8.62 -2.15
N ASN A 97 -20.16 -7.86 -2.97
CA ASN A 97 -19.84 -6.44 -2.72
C ASN A 97 -18.99 -6.18 -1.45
N GLU A 98 -18.31 -7.21 -0.97
CA GLU A 98 -17.33 -7.11 0.11
C GLU A 98 -15.95 -7.56 -0.36
N LEU A 99 -14.91 -6.91 0.17
CA LEU A 99 -13.53 -7.35 0.03
C LEU A 99 -13.15 -8.23 1.21
N LYS A 100 -12.48 -9.34 0.90
CA LYS A 100 -11.96 -10.29 1.88
C LYS A 100 -10.50 -10.61 1.58
N ILE A 101 -9.67 -10.74 2.61
CA ILE A 101 -8.29 -11.16 2.43
C ILE A 101 -8.24 -12.62 1.97
N THR A 102 -7.26 -12.95 1.14
CA THR A 102 -6.99 -14.34 0.72
C THR A 102 -5.80 -14.90 1.49
N ASP A 103 -5.58 -16.21 1.43
CA ASP A 103 -4.36 -16.83 1.94
C ASP A 103 -3.09 -16.21 1.36
N LYS A 104 -3.13 -15.79 0.08
CA LYS A 104 -2.02 -15.10 -0.57
C LYS A 104 -1.77 -13.71 0.02
N GLY A 105 -2.83 -13.00 0.41
CA GLY A 105 -2.75 -11.72 1.12
C GLY A 105 -2.15 -11.86 2.51
N THR A 106 -2.62 -12.85 3.28
CA THR A 106 -2.04 -13.18 4.59
C THR A 106 -0.57 -13.59 4.46
N LEU A 107 -0.21 -14.41 3.46
CA LEU A 107 1.19 -14.75 3.18
C LEU A 107 2.02 -13.52 2.79
N PHE A 108 1.45 -12.57 2.04
CA PHE A 108 2.15 -11.33 1.73
C PHE A 108 2.46 -10.53 3.01
N LEU A 109 1.53 -10.46 3.96
CA LEU A 109 1.70 -9.74 5.22
C LEU A 109 2.82 -10.30 6.12
N THR A 110 3.16 -11.59 5.98
CA THR A 110 4.26 -12.24 6.72
C THR A 110 5.64 -12.06 6.09
N LYS A 111 5.72 -11.56 4.85
CA LYS A 111 6.99 -11.25 4.18
C LYS A 111 7.76 -10.13 4.89
N ARG A 112 9.06 -10.07 4.64
CA ARG A 112 9.90 -8.97 5.14
C ARG A 112 9.53 -7.66 4.46
N GLU A 113 9.65 -6.55 5.19
CA GLU A 113 9.29 -5.22 4.69
C GLU A 113 9.94 -4.84 3.35
N PRO A 114 11.24 -5.12 3.11
CA PRO A 114 11.85 -4.81 1.81
C PRO A 114 11.21 -5.57 0.65
N GLU A 115 10.75 -6.81 0.87
CA GLU A 115 10.07 -7.61 -0.15
C GLU A 115 8.69 -7.02 -0.47
N GLN A 116 7.94 -6.63 0.58
CA GLN A 116 6.63 -6.00 0.43
C GLN A 116 6.75 -4.66 -0.30
N LEU A 117 7.69 -3.82 0.12
CA LEU A 117 7.93 -2.51 -0.47
C LEU A 117 8.36 -2.63 -1.93
N THR A 118 9.31 -3.51 -2.24
CA THR A 118 9.76 -3.73 -3.63
C THR A 118 8.60 -4.12 -4.54
N LYS A 119 7.72 -4.99 -4.05
CA LYS A 119 6.55 -5.44 -4.81
C LYS A 119 5.54 -4.30 -5.06
N ILE A 120 5.28 -3.48 -4.05
CA ILE A 120 4.36 -2.33 -4.17
C ILE A 120 4.95 -1.26 -5.07
N LEU A 121 6.22 -0.89 -4.89
CA LEU A 121 6.89 0.17 -5.67
C LEU A 121 6.96 -0.12 -7.16
N HIS A 122 6.93 -1.39 -7.57
CA HIS A 122 6.85 -1.77 -8.98
C HIS A 122 5.62 -1.18 -9.69
N TYR A 123 4.51 -0.98 -8.97
CA TYR A 123 3.28 -0.39 -9.49
C TYR A 123 3.30 1.14 -9.54
N PHE A 124 4.22 1.78 -8.82
CA PHE A 124 4.42 3.24 -8.85
C PHE A 124 5.46 3.65 -9.90
N PHE A 125 6.46 2.81 -10.13
CA PHE A 125 7.57 3.07 -11.04
C PHE A 125 7.76 1.86 -11.98
N PRO A 126 6.84 1.66 -12.94
CA PRO A 126 7.03 0.62 -13.95
C PRO A 126 8.34 0.89 -14.68
N ARG A 127 9.26 -0.07 -14.68
CA ARG A 127 10.48 0.03 -15.47
C ARG A 127 10.05 0.14 -16.94
N SER A 128 10.38 1.28 -17.55
CA SER A 128 10.28 1.52 -18.99
C SER A 128 11.15 0.55 -19.77
#